data_AF-A0A9E3QK03-F1
#
_entry.id   AF-A0A9E3QK03-F1
#
_cell.length_a   1.000
_cell.length_b   1.000
_cell.length_c   1.000
_cell.angle_alpha   90.00
_cell.angle_beta   90.00
_cell.angle_gamma   90.00
#
_symmetry.space_group_name_H-M   'P 1'
#
loop_
_entity.id
_entity.type
_entity.pdbx_description
1 polymer ?
#
loop_
_entity_poly.entity_id
_entity_poly.type
_entity_poly.pdbx_seq_one_letter_code
_entity_poly.pdbx_strand_id
1 'polypeptide(L)'
;ALVSSGAVGAGVGQLGLKRRPDHLPQLQAAAAVGQAFLIRAYDEGFRRHGRHAAQLLLTHEDFDGRIRYLNMRNTLSALFEFNAVPVINENDTISVDEIKFGDNDRLAALVANLLQAPLLVLLSVVDGLCRIDPETGALGEVVPLVLDLDEETFGLAHSRKSTLGTGGMRSKLQAARLVTQAGGSVIIASGTEPEPLTRLLAGEPVGTLFLAKGRTQRARPLWIGLTARPKGHFVVDAGARIALESGRKSLLPIGIVEIIGEFDRGDVVGIRDPEGHEFARGLTNYGTAEARQIRGLRTEQIRQVLGSAPYDEVIHRDNLVLTS
;
A
#
# COMPACT_ATOMS: atom_id res chain seq x y z
N ALA A 1 -14.62 2.33 6.35
CA ALA A 1 -13.97 3.59 5.88
C ALA A 1 -14.21 3.71 4.38
N LEU A 2 -14.18 4.93 3.85
CA LEU A 2 -14.30 5.23 2.43
C LEU A 2 -12.99 5.86 1.95
N VAL A 3 -12.43 5.36 0.85
CA VAL A 3 -11.34 6.02 0.13
C VAL A 3 -11.94 6.59 -1.15
N SER A 4 -11.77 7.89 -1.37
CA SER A 4 -12.45 8.58 -2.47
C SER A 4 -11.52 9.47 -3.27
N SER A 5 -11.63 9.37 -4.59
CA SER A 5 -10.98 10.25 -5.56
C SER A 5 -11.87 11.45 -5.88
N GLY A 6 -11.38 12.35 -6.73
CA GLY A 6 -12.22 13.35 -7.39
C GLY A 6 -12.08 14.77 -6.86
N ALA A 7 -11.17 15.02 -5.91
CA ALA A 7 -10.86 16.37 -5.43
C ALA A 7 -10.51 17.33 -6.57
N VAL A 8 -9.57 16.95 -7.45
CA VAL A 8 -9.21 17.77 -8.62
C VAL A 8 -10.42 18.01 -9.54
N GLY A 9 -11.22 16.98 -9.81
CA GLY A 9 -12.40 17.09 -10.68
C GLY A 9 -13.46 18.03 -10.11
N ALA A 10 -13.74 17.92 -8.82
CA ALA A 10 -14.61 18.85 -8.10
C ALA A 10 -14.06 20.28 -8.16
N GLY A 11 -12.75 20.46 -7.97
CA GLY A 11 -12.09 21.76 -8.03
C GLY A 11 -12.17 22.42 -9.39
N VAL A 12 -11.94 21.66 -10.47
CA VAL A 12 -12.08 22.13 -11.86
C VAL A 12 -13.50 22.65 -12.10
N GLY A 13 -14.52 21.91 -11.65
CA GLY A 13 -15.92 22.33 -11.76
C GLY A 13 -16.22 23.59 -10.95
N GLN A 14 -15.78 23.64 -9.68
CA GLN A 14 -16.02 24.79 -8.79
C GLN A 14 -15.30 26.07 -9.25
N LEU A 15 -14.11 25.94 -9.83
CA LEU A 15 -13.32 27.06 -10.35
C LEU A 15 -13.73 27.48 -11.77
N GLY A 16 -14.70 26.79 -12.39
CA GLY A 16 -15.13 27.07 -13.77
C GLY A 16 -14.03 26.86 -14.82
N LEU A 17 -13.07 25.97 -14.55
CA LEU A 17 -11.96 25.70 -15.46
C LEU A 17 -12.47 24.84 -16.63
N LYS A 18 -12.15 25.26 -17.86
CA LYS A 18 -12.59 24.56 -19.09
C LYS A 18 -11.99 23.16 -19.26
N ARG A 19 -10.83 22.92 -18.65
CA ARG A 19 -10.11 21.65 -18.69
C ARG A 19 -9.32 21.45 -17.41
N ARG A 20 -8.95 20.20 -17.13
CA ARG A 20 -8.01 19.87 -16.07
C ARG A 20 -6.68 20.61 -16.31
N PRO A 21 -6.12 21.30 -15.30
CA PRO A 21 -4.80 21.91 -15.41
C PRO A 21 -3.69 20.88 -15.63
N ASP A 22 -2.66 21.25 -16.37
CA ASP A 22 -1.48 20.39 -16.59
C ASP A 22 -0.33 20.74 -15.63
N HIS A 23 -0.31 21.97 -15.10
CA HIS A 23 0.75 22.47 -14.24
C HIS A 23 0.52 22.06 -12.78
N LEU A 24 1.52 21.47 -12.13
CA LEU A 24 1.40 20.89 -10.79
C LEU A 24 0.79 21.86 -9.75
N PRO A 25 1.32 23.08 -9.54
CA PRO A 25 0.68 24.07 -8.66
C PRO A 25 -0.81 24.34 -8.94
N GLN A 26 -1.24 24.32 -10.20
CA GLN A 26 -2.64 24.55 -10.55
C GLN A 26 -3.50 23.31 -10.24
N LEU A 27 -2.95 22.11 -10.42
CA LEU A 27 -3.60 20.87 -10.00
C LEU A 27 -3.75 20.81 -8.49
N GLN A 28 -2.70 21.15 -7.73
CA GLN A 28 -2.73 21.20 -6.27
C GLN A 28 -3.74 22.23 -5.76
N ALA A 29 -3.80 23.41 -6.40
CA ALA A 29 -4.81 24.44 -6.10
C ALA A 29 -6.24 23.96 -6.39
N ALA A 30 -6.47 23.31 -7.55
CA ALA A 30 -7.75 22.71 -7.87
C ALA A 30 -8.13 21.61 -6.86
N ALA A 31 -7.19 20.74 -6.48
CA ALA A 31 -7.41 19.71 -5.48
C ALA A 31 -7.79 20.31 -4.13
N ALA A 32 -7.09 21.35 -3.66
CA ALA A 32 -7.39 22.03 -2.41
C ALA A 32 -8.83 22.58 -2.38
N VAL A 33 -9.24 23.27 -3.45
CA VAL A 33 -10.61 23.81 -3.58
C VAL A 33 -11.64 22.68 -3.63
N GLY A 34 -11.40 21.66 -4.46
CA GLY A 34 -12.33 20.58 -4.66
C GLY A 34 -12.43 19.61 -3.49
N GLN A 35 -11.38 19.45 -2.69
CA GLN A 35 -11.38 18.61 -1.50
C GLN A 35 -12.36 19.13 -0.44
N ALA A 36 -12.44 20.45 -0.26
CA ALA A 36 -13.43 21.08 0.61
C ALA A 36 -14.87 20.82 0.14
N PHE A 37 -15.11 20.85 -1.17
CA PHE A 37 -16.40 20.51 -1.75
C PHE A 37 -16.74 19.02 -1.59
N LEU A 38 -15.78 18.14 -1.87
CA LEU A 38 -15.93 16.69 -1.80
C LEU A 38 -16.32 16.23 -0.39
N ILE A 39 -15.61 16.71 0.63
CA ILE A 39 -15.92 16.34 2.01
C ILE A 39 -17.30 16.87 2.45
N ARG A 40 -17.67 18.08 2.01
CA ARG A 40 -19.00 18.63 2.29
C ARG A 40 -20.09 17.75 1.69
N ALA A 41 -19.94 17.33 0.43
CA ALA A 41 -20.91 16.47 -0.25
C ALA A 41 -21.06 15.11 0.47
N TYR A 42 -19.95 14.51 0.91
CA TYR A 42 -20.01 13.28 1.71
C TYR A 42 -20.68 13.49 3.06
N ASP A 43 -20.34 14.54 3.80
CA ASP A 43 -20.92 14.81 5.10
C ASP A 43 -22.44 15.09 5.00
N GLU A 44 -22.88 15.84 3.99
CA GLU A 44 -24.30 16.06 3.69
C GLU A 44 -25.04 14.75 3.38
N GLY A 45 -24.40 13.82 2.67
CA GLY A 45 -24.94 12.49 2.40
C GLY A 45 -25.04 11.64 3.67
N PHE A 46 -23.97 11.54 4.45
CA PHE A 46 -23.92 10.73 5.65
C PHE A 46 -24.83 11.25 6.78
N ARG A 47 -25.02 12.57 6.89
CA ARG A 47 -25.91 13.17 7.90
C ARG A 47 -27.35 12.70 7.79
N ARG A 48 -27.82 12.43 6.57
CA ARG A 48 -29.17 11.87 6.32
C ARG A 48 -29.37 10.49 6.94
N HIS A 49 -28.28 9.81 7.26
CA HIS A 49 -28.26 8.49 7.91
C HIS A 49 -27.72 8.56 9.35
N GLY A 50 -27.67 9.74 9.98
CA GLY A 50 -27.21 9.90 11.36
C GLY A 50 -25.70 9.70 11.55
N ARG A 51 -24.91 9.88 10.49
CA ARG A 51 -23.45 9.71 10.48
C ARG A 51 -22.76 11.00 10.06
N HIS A 52 -21.50 11.18 10.48
CA HIS A 52 -20.66 12.31 10.07
C HIS A 52 -19.51 11.83 9.18
N ALA A 53 -19.14 12.60 8.17
CA ALA A 53 -17.89 12.36 7.46
C ALA A 53 -16.70 12.88 8.30
N ALA A 54 -15.66 12.07 8.44
CA ALA A 54 -14.41 12.47 9.07
C ALA A 54 -13.30 12.48 8.02
N GLN A 55 -12.75 13.66 7.73
CA GLN A 55 -11.73 13.79 6.69
C GLN A 55 -10.37 13.29 7.18
N LEU A 56 -9.70 12.49 6.35
CA LEU A 56 -8.27 12.21 6.49
C LEU A 56 -7.59 12.42 5.15
N LEU A 57 -6.49 13.15 5.16
CA LEU A 57 -5.62 13.37 4.01
C LEU A 57 -4.28 12.72 4.30
N LEU A 58 -3.90 11.74 3.48
CA LEU A 58 -2.71 10.93 3.69
C LEU A 58 -1.79 10.99 2.47
N THR A 59 -0.50 10.82 2.67
CA THR A 59 0.44 10.52 1.59
C THR A 59 0.96 9.09 1.74
N HIS A 60 1.59 8.56 0.69
CA HIS A 60 2.26 7.26 0.76
C HIS A 60 3.35 7.22 1.85
N GLU A 61 4.02 8.35 2.11
CA GLU A 61 5.08 8.48 3.12
C GLU A 61 4.57 8.38 4.56
N ASP A 62 3.27 8.62 4.79
CA ASP A 62 2.67 8.48 6.11
C ASP A 62 2.70 7.02 6.59
N PHE A 63 2.69 6.07 5.66
CA PHE A 63 2.76 4.63 5.94
C PHE A 63 4.18 4.12 6.19
N ASP A 64 5.20 4.86 5.79
CA ASP A 64 6.60 4.44 5.90
C ASP A 64 7.14 4.56 7.34
N GLY A 65 6.57 5.46 8.16
CA GLY A 65 6.99 5.70 9.53
C GLY A 65 6.14 4.96 10.56
N ARG A 66 6.76 4.21 11.47
CA ARG A 66 6.03 3.40 12.47
C ARG A 66 5.09 4.22 13.36
N ILE A 67 5.56 5.38 13.83
CA ILE A 67 4.80 6.25 14.71
C ILE A 67 3.59 6.83 13.97
N ARG A 68 3.78 7.35 12.75
CA ARG A 68 2.69 7.85 11.90
C ARG A 68 1.66 6.77 11.61
N TYR A 69 2.12 5.57 11.23
CA TYR A 69 1.27 4.40 11.01
C TYR A 69 0.39 4.08 12.23
N LEU A 70 0.97 4.04 13.44
CA LEU A 70 0.21 3.76 14.66
C LEU A 70 -0.78 4.86 15.01
N ASN A 71 -0.39 6.12 14.84
CA ASN A 71 -1.28 7.25 15.07
C ASN A 71 -2.48 7.23 14.12
N MET A 72 -2.26 6.97 12.82
CA MET A 72 -3.35 6.80 11.86
C MET A 72 -4.30 5.68 12.27
N ARG A 73 -3.77 4.52 12.68
CA ARG A 73 -4.60 3.38 13.14
C ARG A 73 -5.47 3.76 14.33
N ASN A 74 -4.89 4.43 15.31
CA ASN A 74 -5.59 4.84 16.53
C ASN A 74 -6.67 5.88 16.21
N THR A 75 -6.37 6.86 15.36
CA THR A 75 -7.35 7.85 14.89
C THR A 75 -8.52 7.18 14.17
N LEU A 76 -8.26 6.28 13.23
CA LEU A 76 -9.32 5.56 12.53
C LEU A 76 -10.19 4.72 13.49
N SER A 77 -9.56 4.08 14.48
CA SER A 77 -10.29 3.32 15.50
C SER A 77 -11.22 4.21 16.33
N ALA A 78 -10.72 5.36 16.80
CA ALA A 78 -11.53 6.33 17.53
C ALA A 78 -12.68 6.91 16.68
N LEU A 79 -12.45 7.15 15.38
CA LEU A 79 -13.52 7.60 14.48
C LEU A 79 -14.66 6.58 14.36
N PHE A 80 -14.35 5.29 14.34
CA PHE A 80 -15.36 4.24 14.36
C PHE A 80 -16.12 4.22 15.69
N GLU A 81 -15.44 4.42 16.83
CA GLU A 81 -16.07 4.55 18.15
C GLU A 81 -17.01 5.76 18.22
N PHE A 82 -16.66 6.86 17.55
CA PHE A 82 -17.50 8.06 17.42
C PHE A 82 -18.62 7.91 16.39
N ASN A 83 -18.81 6.72 15.82
CA ASN A 83 -19.82 6.46 14.80
C ASN A 83 -19.65 7.33 13.53
N ALA A 84 -18.47 7.91 13.31
CA ALA A 84 -18.14 8.68 12.11
C ALA A 84 -17.68 7.75 10.98
N VAL A 85 -17.81 8.21 9.74
CA VAL A 85 -17.32 7.52 8.55
C VAL A 85 -16.02 8.21 8.10
N PRO A 86 -14.85 7.56 8.24
CA PRO A 86 -13.60 8.09 7.70
C PRO A 86 -13.71 8.20 6.17
N VAL A 87 -13.51 9.40 5.64
CA VAL A 87 -13.39 9.71 4.22
C VAL A 87 -11.94 10.09 3.95
N ILE A 88 -11.22 9.17 3.34
CA ILE A 88 -9.78 9.22 3.15
C ILE A 88 -9.50 9.57 1.69
N ASN A 89 -8.59 10.50 1.46
CA ASN A 89 -8.06 10.80 0.12
C ASN A 89 -6.55 11.06 0.24
N GLU A 90 -5.86 11.03 -0.90
CA GLU A 90 -4.48 11.48 -0.96
C GLU A 90 -4.38 12.98 -0.68
N ASN A 91 -3.33 13.40 0.01
CA ASN A 91 -3.05 14.81 0.24
C ASN A 91 -2.39 15.45 -0.99
N ASP A 92 -3.19 15.65 -2.03
CA ASP A 92 -2.77 16.22 -3.32
C ASP A 92 -2.02 17.55 -3.18
N THR A 93 -2.27 18.33 -2.11
CA THR A 93 -1.67 19.66 -1.92
C THR A 93 -0.17 19.63 -1.64
N ILE A 94 0.34 18.52 -1.10
CA ILE A 94 1.75 18.33 -0.75
C ILE A 94 2.37 17.13 -1.44
N SER A 95 1.58 16.30 -2.13
CA SER A 95 2.10 15.20 -2.93
C SER A 95 2.77 15.75 -4.19
N VAL A 96 4.04 15.36 -4.37
CA VAL A 96 4.87 15.68 -5.54
C VAL A 96 4.91 14.53 -6.55
N ASP A 97 4.54 13.33 -6.11
CA ASP A 97 4.31 12.20 -7.01
C ASP A 97 3.15 12.58 -7.92
N GLU A 98 3.37 12.52 -9.24
CA GLU A 98 2.40 12.95 -10.25
C GLU A 98 1.00 12.46 -9.87
N ILE A 99 0.02 13.37 -9.73
CA ILE A 99 -1.39 13.08 -9.36
C ILE A 99 -1.99 12.10 -10.38
N LYS A 100 -1.70 10.82 -10.19
CA LYS A 100 -1.95 9.74 -11.14
C LYS A 100 -3.17 8.98 -10.67
N PHE A 101 -4.04 8.69 -11.63
CA PHE A 101 -5.11 7.73 -11.39
C PHE A 101 -4.47 6.36 -11.12
N GLY A 102 -4.79 5.75 -9.96
CA GLY A 102 -4.21 4.48 -9.51
C GLY A 102 -3.65 4.55 -8.09
N ASP A 103 -3.32 5.75 -7.61
CA ASP A 103 -2.80 5.95 -6.25
C ASP A 103 -3.85 5.65 -5.18
N ASN A 104 -5.11 5.98 -5.44
CA ASN A 104 -6.19 5.64 -4.51
C ASN A 104 -6.51 4.14 -4.41
N ASP A 105 -6.23 3.32 -5.45
CA ASP A 105 -6.34 1.86 -5.35
C ASP A 105 -5.32 1.34 -4.33
N ARG A 106 -4.07 1.84 -4.43
CA ARG A 106 -2.98 1.50 -3.51
C ARG A 106 -3.25 2.04 -2.11
N LEU A 107 -3.66 3.30 -1.98
CA LEU A 107 -4.03 3.90 -0.70
C LEU A 107 -5.13 3.09 -0.02
N ALA A 108 -6.15 2.67 -0.75
CA ALA A 108 -7.21 1.81 -0.22
C ALA A 108 -6.69 0.47 0.27
N ALA A 109 -5.75 -0.16 -0.43
CA ALA A 109 -5.08 -1.37 0.04
C ALA A 109 -4.25 -1.13 1.32
N LEU A 110 -3.50 -0.03 1.39
CA LEU A 110 -2.71 0.31 2.58
C LEU A 110 -3.60 0.59 3.79
N VAL A 111 -4.71 1.31 3.60
CA VAL A 111 -5.72 1.54 4.64
C VAL A 111 -6.40 0.24 5.07
N ALA A 112 -6.75 -0.64 4.12
CA ALA A 112 -7.33 -1.95 4.44
C ALA A 112 -6.37 -2.77 5.31
N ASN A 113 -5.08 -2.79 4.96
CA ASN A 113 -4.04 -3.47 5.74
C ASN A 113 -3.82 -2.83 7.12
N LEU A 114 -3.83 -1.48 7.19
CA LEU A 114 -3.76 -0.73 8.44
C LEU A 114 -4.88 -1.11 9.42
N LEU A 115 -6.09 -1.26 8.89
CA LEU A 115 -7.28 -1.63 9.64
C LEU A 115 -7.43 -3.14 9.86
N GLN A 116 -6.61 -3.97 9.20
CA GLN A 116 -6.85 -5.41 9.05
C GLN A 116 -8.29 -5.70 8.60
N ALA A 117 -8.76 -4.93 7.63
CA ALA A 117 -10.11 -5.06 7.10
C ALA A 117 -10.28 -6.45 6.43
N PRO A 118 -11.38 -7.17 6.73
CA PRO A 118 -11.62 -8.49 6.14
C PRO A 118 -11.94 -8.40 4.64
N LEU A 119 -12.42 -7.24 4.18
CA LEU A 119 -12.84 -7.00 2.81
C LEU A 119 -12.48 -5.57 2.38
N LEU A 120 -11.85 -5.45 1.22
CA LEU A 120 -11.73 -4.21 0.44
C LEU A 120 -12.62 -4.31 -0.79
N VAL A 121 -13.45 -3.30 -1.05
CA VAL A 121 -14.26 -3.21 -2.28
C VAL A 121 -13.74 -2.05 -3.13
N LEU A 122 -13.30 -2.37 -4.34
CA LEU A 122 -12.85 -1.43 -5.35
C LEU A 122 -13.96 -1.25 -6.40
N LEU A 123 -14.68 -0.13 -6.30
CA LEU A 123 -15.69 0.26 -7.28
C LEU A 123 -15.03 1.01 -8.44
N SER A 124 -15.24 0.53 -9.67
CA SER A 124 -14.64 1.07 -10.89
C SER A 124 -15.66 1.16 -12.02
N VAL A 125 -15.26 1.69 -13.17
CA VAL A 125 -16.05 1.67 -14.42
C VAL A 125 -16.00 0.33 -15.16
N VAL A 126 -15.41 -0.70 -14.55
CA VAL A 126 -15.28 -2.05 -15.13
C VAL A 126 -16.06 -3.03 -14.28
N ASP A 127 -16.66 -4.03 -14.91
CA ASP A 127 -17.52 -5.00 -14.24
C ASP A 127 -16.73 -5.94 -13.31
N GLY A 128 -15.45 -6.17 -13.62
CA GLY A 128 -14.53 -6.99 -12.84
C GLY A 128 -13.27 -7.29 -13.65
N LEU A 129 -12.55 -8.33 -13.25
CA LEU A 129 -11.48 -8.91 -14.06
C LEU A 129 -12.10 -9.78 -15.15
N CYS A 130 -12.01 -9.37 -16.41
CA CYS A 130 -12.51 -10.16 -17.53
C CYS A 130 -11.45 -11.12 -18.06
N ARG A 131 -11.87 -12.29 -18.54
CA ARG A 131 -11.04 -13.10 -19.43
C ARG A 131 -10.84 -12.38 -20.76
N ILE A 132 -9.71 -12.63 -21.41
CA ILE A 132 -9.44 -12.06 -22.72
C ILE A 132 -9.36 -13.21 -23.70
N ASP A 133 -10.08 -13.08 -24.80
CA ASP A 133 -10.00 -14.01 -25.91
C ASP A 133 -8.60 -13.89 -26.55
N PRO A 134 -7.80 -14.98 -26.58
CA PRO A 134 -6.45 -14.96 -27.14
C PRO A 134 -6.40 -14.67 -28.64
N GLU A 135 -7.46 -14.97 -29.39
CA GLU A 135 -7.51 -14.83 -30.84
C GLU A 135 -8.02 -13.43 -31.25
N THR A 136 -9.02 -12.92 -30.54
CA THR A 136 -9.68 -11.65 -30.90
C THR A 136 -9.23 -10.47 -30.05
N GLY A 137 -8.62 -10.72 -28.88
CA GLY A 137 -8.30 -9.70 -27.89
C GLY A 137 -9.55 -9.06 -27.24
N ALA A 138 -10.74 -9.62 -27.48
CA ALA A 138 -11.99 -9.12 -26.93
C ALA A 138 -12.12 -9.45 -25.43
N LEU A 139 -12.86 -8.60 -24.71
CA LEU A 139 -13.23 -8.87 -23.32
C LEU A 139 -14.30 -9.97 -23.31
N GLY A 140 -13.95 -11.10 -22.71
CA GLY A 140 -14.86 -12.19 -22.41
C GLY A 140 -15.55 -11.99 -21.06
N GLU A 141 -16.03 -13.09 -20.50
CA GLU A 141 -16.77 -13.11 -19.24
C GLU A 141 -15.94 -12.62 -18.05
N VAL A 142 -16.62 -12.01 -17.08
CA VAL A 142 -16.04 -11.63 -15.79
C VAL A 142 -15.67 -12.89 -15.01
N VAL A 143 -14.43 -12.95 -14.54
CA VAL A 143 -13.96 -14.00 -13.64
C VAL A 143 -14.63 -13.77 -12.29
N PRO A 144 -15.46 -14.70 -11.77
CA PRO A 144 -16.18 -14.47 -10.53
C PRO A 144 -15.28 -14.61 -9.30
N LEU A 145 -14.27 -15.48 -9.37
CA LEU A 145 -13.41 -15.85 -8.25
C LEU A 145 -11.96 -16.05 -8.70
N VAL A 146 -11.05 -15.46 -7.95
CA VAL A 146 -9.59 -15.61 -8.08
C VAL A 146 -9.06 -16.09 -6.73
N LEU A 147 -8.48 -17.29 -6.71
CA LEU A 147 -7.91 -17.88 -5.51
C LEU A 147 -6.49 -17.38 -5.23
N ASP A 148 -5.71 -17.20 -6.29
CA ASP A 148 -4.31 -16.77 -6.22
C ASP A 148 -4.03 -15.72 -7.28
N LEU A 149 -3.32 -14.65 -6.89
CA LEU A 149 -2.84 -13.61 -7.79
C LEU A 149 -1.42 -13.93 -8.25
N ASP A 150 -1.34 -14.76 -9.29
CA ASP A 150 -0.11 -15.19 -9.94
C ASP A 150 0.19 -14.41 -11.23
N GLU A 151 1.30 -14.75 -11.89
CA GLU A 151 1.69 -14.10 -13.15
C GLU A 151 0.63 -14.29 -14.25
N GLU A 152 -0.09 -15.41 -14.27
CA GLU A 152 -1.20 -15.66 -15.21
C GLU A 152 -2.32 -14.64 -15.00
N THR A 153 -2.73 -14.42 -13.76
CA THR A 153 -3.77 -13.44 -13.42
C THR A 153 -3.34 -12.01 -13.76
N PHE A 154 -2.05 -11.68 -13.56
CA PHE A 154 -1.49 -10.40 -14.02
C PHE A 154 -1.39 -10.32 -15.55
N GLY A 155 -1.22 -11.44 -16.25
CA GLY A 155 -1.26 -11.56 -17.70
C GLY A 155 -2.61 -11.15 -18.28
N LEU A 156 -3.72 -11.49 -17.61
CA LEU A 156 -5.07 -11.07 -18.00
C LEU A 156 -5.26 -9.54 -18.01
N ALA A 157 -4.44 -8.79 -17.26
CA ALA A 157 -4.54 -7.32 -17.22
C ALA A 157 -3.71 -6.61 -18.31
N HIS A 158 -2.86 -7.32 -19.07
CA HIS A 158 -1.87 -6.69 -19.96
C HIS A 158 -2.43 -6.19 -21.30
N SER A 159 -3.68 -6.52 -21.66
CA SER A 159 -4.15 -6.33 -23.05
C SER A 159 -4.86 -5.00 -23.33
N ARG A 160 -5.02 -4.09 -22.35
CA ARG A 160 -5.60 -2.76 -22.66
C ARG A 160 -5.15 -1.67 -21.70
N LYS A 161 -4.49 -0.63 -22.23
CA LYS A 161 -4.58 0.73 -21.67
C LYS A 161 -5.96 1.27 -22.05
N SER A 162 -6.88 1.43 -21.10
CA SER A 162 -8.12 2.17 -21.38
C SER A 162 -7.75 3.60 -21.77
N THR A 163 -8.28 4.07 -22.91
CA THR A 163 -8.01 5.39 -23.51
C THR A 163 -8.41 6.58 -22.62
N LEU A 164 -9.11 6.34 -21.50
CA LEU A 164 -9.69 7.34 -20.60
C LEU A 164 -9.18 7.25 -19.14
N GLY A 165 -8.25 6.35 -18.82
CA GLY A 165 -7.77 6.19 -17.44
C GLY A 165 -6.34 5.64 -17.37
N THR A 166 -5.47 6.36 -16.67
CA THR A 166 -4.08 5.93 -16.39
C THR A 166 -3.98 4.89 -15.25
N GLY A 167 -5.07 4.69 -14.48
CA GLY A 167 -5.18 3.66 -13.43
C GLY A 167 -5.91 2.40 -13.92
N GLY A 168 -5.19 1.53 -14.62
CA GLY A 168 -5.75 0.35 -15.28
C GLY A 168 -6.05 -0.83 -14.34
N MET A 169 -6.51 -1.96 -14.92
CA MET A 169 -6.73 -3.21 -14.18
C MET A 169 -5.49 -3.65 -13.38
N ARG A 170 -4.28 -3.37 -13.91
CA ARG A 170 -3.02 -3.69 -13.24
C ARG A 170 -2.87 -3.03 -11.86
N SER A 171 -3.27 -1.76 -11.67
CA SER A 171 -3.18 -1.11 -10.35
C SER A 171 -4.12 -1.76 -9.34
N LYS A 172 -5.31 -2.16 -9.80
CA LYS A 172 -6.30 -2.87 -8.98
C LYS A 172 -5.84 -4.26 -8.59
N LEU A 173 -5.20 -5.00 -9.50
CA LEU A 173 -4.57 -6.28 -9.17
C LEU A 173 -3.40 -6.13 -8.20
N GLN A 174 -2.61 -5.04 -8.30
CA GLN A 174 -1.56 -4.74 -7.32
C GLN A 174 -2.14 -4.43 -5.94
N ALA A 175 -3.19 -3.62 -5.88
CA ALA A 175 -3.92 -3.34 -4.63
C ALA A 175 -4.55 -4.62 -4.05
N ALA A 176 -5.16 -5.45 -4.89
CA ALA A 176 -5.72 -6.73 -4.50
C ALA A 176 -4.63 -7.64 -3.89
N ARG A 177 -3.46 -7.74 -4.54
CA ARG A 177 -2.33 -8.52 -4.05
C ARG A 177 -1.86 -8.07 -2.67
N LEU A 178 -1.77 -6.75 -2.44
CA LEU A 178 -1.36 -6.20 -1.14
C LEU A 178 -2.31 -6.60 0.00
N VAL A 179 -3.62 -6.65 -0.28
CA VAL A 179 -4.64 -6.99 0.73
C VAL A 179 -4.75 -8.51 0.91
N THR A 180 -4.72 -9.28 -0.18
CA THR A 180 -4.82 -10.75 -0.11
C THR A 180 -3.61 -11.37 0.58
N GLN A 181 -2.41 -10.84 0.37
CA GLN A 181 -1.21 -11.25 1.11
C GLN A 181 -1.27 -10.88 2.61
N ALA A 182 -2.05 -9.86 2.97
CA ALA A 182 -2.27 -9.47 4.36
C ALA A 182 -3.37 -10.29 5.06
N GLY A 183 -4.09 -11.13 4.32
CA GLY A 183 -5.18 -11.96 4.83
C GLY A 183 -6.58 -11.33 4.70
N GLY A 184 -6.72 -10.21 3.99
CA GLY A 184 -8.03 -9.64 3.62
C GLY A 184 -8.47 -10.11 2.24
N SER A 185 -9.77 -10.10 1.96
CA SER A 185 -10.28 -10.36 0.60
C SER A 185 -10.52 -9.06 -0.14
N VAL A 186 -10.52 -9.09 -1.48
CA VAL A 186 -10.80 -7.92 -2.32
C VAL A 186 -11.89 -8.23 -3.32
N ILE A 187 -12.79 -7.27 -3.55
CA ILE A 187 -13.76 -7.35 -4.63
C ILE A 187 -13.52 -6.18 -5.59
N ILE A 188 -13.41 -6.47 -6.88
CA ILE A 188 -13.46 -5.47 -7.94
C ILE A 188 -14.83 -5.57 -8.61
N ALA A 189 -15.60 -4.49 -8.58
CA ALA A 189 -16.94 -4.45 -9.13
C ALA A 189 -17.22 -3.12 -9.83
N SER A 190 -18.22 -3.13 -10.71
CA SER A 190 -18.71 -1.90 -11.33
C SER A 190 -19.40 -1.00 -10.31
N GLY A 191 -18.97 0.25 -10.24
CA GLY A 191 -19.62 1.32 -9.50
C GLY A 191 -20.71 2.05 -10.29
N THR A 192 -20.88 1.72 -11.59
CA THR A 192 -21.93 2.30 -12.43
C THR A 192 -23.21 1.48 -12.42
N GLU A 193 -23.13 0.22 -12.00
CA GLU A 193 -24.29 -0.64 -11.77
C GLU A 193 -25.14 -0.13 -10.60
N PRO A 194 -26.45 -0.38 -10.59
CA PRO A 194 -27.31 -0.03 -9.46
C PRO A 194 -26.95 -0.81 -8.18
N GLU A 195 -26.85 -0.09 -7.06
CA GLU A 195 -26.72 -0.63 -5.71
C GLU A 195 -25.66 -1.73 -5.52
N PRO A 196 -24.42 -1.57 -6.05
CA PRO A 196 -23.45 -2.65 -6.10
C PRO A 196 -23.05 -3.11 -4.69
N LEU A 197 -22.97 -2.18 -3.73
CA LEU A 197 -22.69 -2.49 -2.33
C LEU A 197 -23.82 -3.25 -1.64
N THR A 198 -25.08 -2.90 -1.91
CA THR A 198 -26.24 -3.59 -1.33
C THR A 198 -26.28 -5.04 -1.80
N ARG A 199 -26.09 -5.25 -3.11
CA ARG A 199 -26.06 -6.58 -3.74
C ARG A 199 -24.91 -7.44 -3.22
N LEU A 200 -23.73 -6.85 -3.07
CA LEU A 200 -22.58 -7.50 -2.46
C LEU A 200 -22.85 -7.94 -1.01
N LEU A 201 -23.47 -7.08 -0.21
CA LEU A 201 -23.84 -7.39 1.18
C LEU A 201 -24.95 -8.45 1.26
N ALA A 202 -25.78 -8.58 0.23
CA ALA A 202 -26.77 -9.65 0.10
C ALA A 202 -26.15 -11.00 -0.34
N GLY A 203 -24.85 -11.04 -0.65
CA GLY A 203 -24.14 -12.25 -1.09
C GLY A 203 -24.30 -12.56 -2.58
N GLU A 204 -24.74 -11.60 -3.38
CA GLU A 204 -24.82 -11.78 -4.84
C GLU A 204 -23.41 -11.81 -5.47
N PRO A 205 -23.21 -12.58 -6.56
CA PRO A 205 -21.96 -12.60 -7.30
C PRO A 205 -21.82 -11.33 -8.14
N VAL A 206 -21.26 -10.27 -7.55
CA VAL A 206 -21.01 -8.98 -8.22
C VAL A 206 -19.51 -8.82 -8.46
N GLY A 207 -19.13 -8.77 -9.72
CA GLY A 207 -17.74 -8.57 -10.16
C GLY A 207 -16.82 -9.75 -9.87
N THR A 208 -15.59 -9.47 -9.44
CA THR A 208 -14.56 -10.47 -9.16
C THR A 208 -14.14 -10.45 -7.70
N LEU A 209 -14.24 -11.60 -7.03
CA LEU A 209 -13.73 -11.82 -5.67
C LEU A 209 -12.30 -12.40 -5.71
N PHE A 210 -11.38 -11.75 -5.02
CA PHE A 210 -10.01 -12.20 -4.76
C PHE A 210 -9.90 -12.65 -3.31
N LEU A 211 -9.62 -13.93 -3.07
CA LEU A 211 -9.57 -14.47 -1.72
C LEU A 211 -8.27 -14.14 -0.99
N ALA A 212 -8.40 -13.95 0.31
CA ALA A 212 -7.28 -13.88 1.23
C ALA A 212 -6.37 -15.11 1.13
N LYS A 213 -5.05 -14.89 1.15
CA LYS A 213 -4.05 -15.96 1.13
C LYS A 213 -3.43 -16.14 2.52
N GLY A 214 -3.33 -17.40 2.96
CA GLY A 214 -2.63 -17.76 4.19
C GLY A 214 -3.34 -17.33 5.48
N ARG A 215 -2.60 -17.31 6.60
CA ARG A 215 -3.12 -16.89 7.91
C ARG A 215 -2.95 -15.39 8.08
N THR A 216 -3.91 -14.73 8.72
CA THR A 216 -3.82 -13.32 9.11
C THR A 216 -2.53 -13.09 9.89
N GLN A 217 -1.64 -12.26 9.35
CA GLN A 217 -0.36 -11.95 9.99
C GLN A 217 -0.54 -10.85 11.04
N ARG A 218 0.39 -10.77 11.99
CA ARG A 218 0.39 -9.67 12.97
C ARG A 218 0.66 -8.33 12.28
N ALA A 219 0.11 -7.24 12.81
CA ALA A 219 0.22 -5.89 12.24
C ALA A 219 1.67 -5.41 12.00
N ARG A 220 2.63 -5.82 12.83
CA ARG A 220 4.03 -5.38 12.70
C ARG A 220 4.74 -6.04 11.50
N PRO A 221 4.73 -7.37 11.35
CA PRO A 221 5.21 -8.02 10.13
C PRO A 221 4.54 -7.50 8.83
N LEU A 222 3.23 -7.30 8.83
CA LEU A 222 2.50 -6.73 7.69
C LEU A 222 3.02 -5.35 7.30
N TRP A 223 3.25 -4.50 8.30
CA TRP A 223 3.78 -3.17 8.07
C TRP A 223 5.19 -3.21 7.47
N ILE A 224 6.10 -4.04 8.01
CA ILE A 224 7.48 -4.19 7.55
C ILE A 224 7.55 -4.79 6.14
N GLY A 225 6.80 -5.88 5.89
CA GLY A 225 6.90 -6.65 4.66
C GLY A 225 6.14 -6.05 3.47
N LEU A 226 4.95 -5.46 3.72
CA LEU A 226 4.00 -5.12 2.65
C LEU A 226 3.65 -3.63 2.56
N THR A 227 3.74 -2.89 3.66
CA THR A 227 3.23 -1.51 3.73
C THR A 227 4.34 -0.48 3.57
N ALA A 228 5.36 -0.53 4.43
CA ALA A 228 6.45 0.43 4.44
C ALA A 228 7.37 0.24 3.24
N ARG A 229 7.71 1.33 2.57
CA ARG A 229 8.74 1.35 1.52
C ARG A 229 10.12 1.31 2.17
N PRO A 230 11.03 0.44 1.68
CA PRO A 230 12.39 0.41 2.18
C PRO A 230 13.13 1.70 1.79
N LYS A 231 13.76 2.37 2.76
CA LYS A 231 14.57 3.57 2.50
C LYS A 231 15.97 3.26 1.94
N GLY A 232 16.40 2.02 2.10
CA GLY A 232 17.67 1.52 1.60
C GLY A 232 17.72 0.00 1.66
N HIS A 233 18.87 -0.56 1.30
CA HIS A 233 19.05 -2.00 1.21
C HIS A 233 20.39 -2.43 1.83
N PHE A 234 20.35 -3.58 2.50
CA PHE A 234 21.53 -4.36 2.83
C PHE A 234 21.71 -5.47 1.78
N VAL A 235 22.87 -5.52 1.15
CA VAL A 235 23.28 -6.68 0.33
C VAL A 235 24.04 -7.63 1.24
N VAL A 236 23.59 -8.88 1.31
CA VAL A 236 24.16 -9.88 2.22
C VAL A 236 24.84 -11.01 1.46
N ASP A 237 25.79 -11.68 2.10
CA ASP A 237 26.42 -12.87 1.51
C ASP A 237 25.47 -14.08 1.50
N ALA A 238 25.85 -15.14 0.78
CA ALA A 238 25.04 -16.35 0.65
C ALA A 238 24.83 -17.07 2.00
N GLY A 239 25.80 -17.01 2.93
CA GLY A 239 25.67 -17.64 4.24
C GLY A 239 24.65 -16.91 5.12
N ALA A 240 24.65 -15.58 5.07
CA ALA A 240 23.66 -14.72 5.71
C ALA A 240 22.28 -14.92 5.10
N ARG A 241 22.16 -15.02 3.76
CA ARG A 241 20.89 -15.34 3.09
C ARG A 241 20.28 -16.65 3.62
N ILE A 242 21.04 -17.75 3.56
CA ILE A 242 20.58 -19.07 4.04
C ILE A 242 20.20 -19.01 5.53
N ALA A 243 20.97 -18.28 6.33
CA ALA A 243 20.68 -18.09 7.75
C ALA A 243 19.35 -17.35 7.98
N LEU A 244 19.05 -16.33 7.18
CA LEU A 244 17.82 -15.54 7.29
C LEU A 244 16.60 -16.32 6.77
N GLU A 245 16.72 -17.05 5.67
CA GLU A 245 15.66 -17.90 5.11
C GLU A 245 15.23 -19.00 6.09
N SER A 246 16.14 -19.47 6.95
CA SER A 246 15.78 -20.42 8.03
C SER A 246 14.81 -19.84 9.08
N GLY A 247 14.61 -18.51 9.08
CA GLY A 247 13.64 -17.79 9.91
C GLY A 247 13.98 -17.67 11.41
N ARG A 248 15.13 -18.20 11.86
CA ARG A 248 15.49 -18.24 13.29
C ARG A 248 16.59 -17.27 13.70
N LYS A 249 17.25 -16.64 12.72
CA LYS A 249 18.47 -15.84 12.94
C LYS A 249 18.24 -14.38 12.57
N SER A 250 18.95 -13.52 13.29
CA SER A 250 19.03 -12.08 13.04
C SER A 250 20.12 -11.79 12.00
N LEU A 251 20.02 -10.65 11.30
CA LEU A 251 21.10 -10.18 10.44
C LEU A 251 22.20 -9.56 11.29
N LEU A 252 23.39 -10.15 11.24
CA LEU A 252 24.59 -9.63 11.89
C LEU A 252 25.44 -8.81 10.91
N PRO A 253 26.25 -7.84 11.39
CA PRO A 253 27.07 -7.00 10.51
C PRO A 253 28.05 -7.77 9.63
N ILE A 254 28.56 -8.91 10.13
CA ILE A 254 29.52 -9.76 9.42
C ILE A 254 28.99 -10.26 8.07
N GLY A 255 27.67 -10.45 7.95
CA GLY A 255 27.03 -10.97 6.74
C GLY A 255 26.69 -9.90 5.71
N ILE A 256 27.00 -8.63 5.98
CA ILE A 256 26.69 -7.50 5.10
C ILE A 256 27.87 -7.22 4.17
N VAL A 257 27.62 -7.29 2.87
CA VAL A 257 28.60 -7.04 1.81
C VAL A 257 28.53 -5.58 1.34
N GLU A 258 27.32 -5.06 1.18
CA GLU A 258 27.08 -3.71 0.68
C GLU A 258 25.88 -3.05 1.37
N ILE A 259 25.91 -1.71 1.40
CA ILE A 259 24.84 -0.88 1.96
C ILE A 259 24.48 0.16 0.90
N ILE A 260 23.23 0.15 0.46
CA ILE A 260 22.71 0.99 -0.61
C ILE A 260 21.63 1.92 -0.07
N GLY A 261 21.72 3.20 -0.39
CA GLY A 261 20.79 4.24 0.09
C GLY A 261 21.21 4.87 1.43
N GLU A 262 20.33 5.69 1.98
CA GLU A 262 20.52 6.41 3.25
C GLU A 262 19.28 6.20 4.12
N PHE A 263 19.50 5.82 5.39
CA PHE A 263 18.46 5.45 6.34
C PHE A 263 18.95 5.62 7.77
N ASP A 264 18.00 5.81 8.68
CA ASP A 264 18.24 5.97 10.11
C ASP A 264 17.84 4.71 10.89
N ARG A 265 18.27 4.66 12.16
CA ARG A 265 17.84 3.62 13.08
C ARG A 265 16.31 3.59 13.18
N GLY A 266 15.73 2.40 13.03
CA GLY A 266 14.31 2.15 13.08
C GLY A 266 13.59 2.26 11.73
N ASP A 267 14.29 2.65 10.67
CA ASP A 267 13.73 2.63 9.32
C ASP A 267 13.62 1.21 8.78
N VAL A 268 12.65 1.01 7.88
CA VAL A 268 12.51 -0.22 7.12
C VAL A 268 13.54 -0.22 6.00
N VAL A 269 14.29 -1.31 5.90
CA VAL A 269 15.31 -1.56 4.88
C VAL A 269 15.07 -2.90 4.22
N GLY A 270 15.33 -2.97 2.91
CA GLY A 270 15.31 -4.21 2.16
C GLY A 270 16.59 -5.02 2.37
N ILE A 271 16.51 -6.32 2.18
CA ILE A 271 17.63 -7.25 2.25
C ILE A 271 17.71 -7.97 0.91
N ARG A 272 18.85 -7.81 0.23
CA ARG A 272 19.10 -8.35 -1.10
C ARG A 272 20.20 -9.39 -1.07
N ASP A 273 20.06 -10.39 -1.95
CA ASP A 273 21.14 -11.29 -2.28
C ASP A 273 22.22 -10.58 -3.15
N PRO A 274 23.40 -11.20 -3.36
CA PRO A 274 24.43 -10.65 -4.23
C PRO A 274 23.98 -10.46 -5.69
N GLU A 275 22.95 -11.19 -6.13
CA GLU A 275 22.34 -11.07 -7.45
C GLU A 275 21.36 -9.88 -7.55
N GLY A 276 21.08 -9.19 -6.44
CA GLY A 276 20.22 -8.01 -6.37
C GLY A 276 18.74 -8.28 -6.09
N HIS A 277 18.33 -9.53 -5.86
CA HIS A 277 16.95 -9.88 -5.54
C HIS A 277 16.65 -9.61 -4.06
N GLU A 278 15.59 -8.85 -3.81
CA GLU A 278 15.09 -8.61 -2.45
C GLU A 278 14.26 -9.81 -1.98
N PHE A 279 14.73 -10.47 -0.92
CA PHE A 279 14.07 -11.65 -0.34
C PHE A 279 13.53 -11.41 1.07
N ALA A 280 13.93 -10.31 1.71
CA ALA A 280 13.44 -9.93 3.03
C ALA A 280 13.44 -8.42 3.25
N ARG A 281 12.71 -7.98 4.25
CA ARG A 281 12.71 -6.60 4.78
C ARG A 281 12.82 -6.63 6.29
N GLY A 282 13.36 -5.57 6.88
CA GLY A 282 13.39 -5.45 8.33
C GLY A 282 13.66 -4.05 8.86
N LEU A 283 13.56 -3.90 10.18
CA LEU A 283 13.91 -2.66 10.87
C LEU A 283 15.38 -2.67 11.25
N THR A 284 16.13 -1.68 10.77
CA THR A 284 17.54 -1.54 11.11
C THR A 284 17.73 -0.98 12.52
N ASN A 285 18.67 -1.55 13.27
CA ASN A 285 19.13 -1.04 14.57
C ASN A 285 20.18 0.06 14.45
N TYR A 286 20.76 0.25 13.26
CA TYR A 286 21.86 1.17 12.99
C TYR A 286 21.55 2.06 11.79
N GLY A 287 21.89 3.34 11.88
CA GLY A 287 21.82 4.24 10.73
C GLY A 287 22.90 3.92 9.69
N THR A 288 22.79 4.45 8.48
CA THR A 288 23.73 4.15 7.38
C THR A 288 25.19 4.44 7.73
N ALA A 289 25.47 5.55 8.44
CA ALA A 289 26.83 5.92 8.84
C ALA A 289 27.45 4.88 9.79
N GLU A 290 26.72 4.45 10.80
CA GLU A 290 27.15 3.43 11.76
C GLU A 290 27.26 2.06 11.08
N ALA A 291 26.26 1.69 10.27
CA ALA A 291 26.21 0.43 9.56
C ALA A 291 27.41 0.26 8.61
N ARG A 292 27.85 1.34 7.93
CA ARG A 292 29.06 1.35 7.09
C ARG A 292 30.34 1.08 7.89
N GLN A 293 30.42 1.56 9.13
CA GLN A 293 31.59 1.35 9.98
C GLN A 293 31.67 -0.08 10.52
N ILE A 294 30.53 -0.70 10.81
CA ILE A 294 30.48 -2.05 11.42
C ILE A 294 30.34 -3.19 10.41
N ARG A 295 30.17 -2.86 9.12
CA ARG A 295 30.04 -3.83 8.03
C ARG A 295 31.21 -4.82 8.02
N GLY A 296 30.90 -6.12 7.96
CA GLY A 296 31.90 -7.19 7.91
C GLY A 296 32.58 -7.49 9.25
N LEU A 297 32.25 -6.75 10.31
CA LEU A 297 32.83 -6.97 11.63
C LEU A 297 32.08 -8.05 12.43
N ARG A 298 32.81 -8.70 13.33
CA ARG A 298 32.21 -9.58 14.34
C ARG A 298 31.58 -8.74 15.45
N THR A 299 30.56 -9.30 16.11
CA THR A 299 29.80 -8.63 17.18
C THR A 299 30.69 -8.01 18.26
N GLU A 300 31.76 -8.69 18.66
CA GLU A 300 32.70 -8.23 19.68
C GLU A 300 33.45 -6.93 19.29
N GLN A 301 33.62 -6.69 17.99
CA GLN A 301 34.36 -5.55 17.44
C GLN A 301 33.46 -4.30 17.31
N ILE A 302 32.13 -4.46 17.32
CA ILE A 302 31.17 -3.36 17.17
C ILE A 302 31.38 -2.30 18.25
N ARG A 303 31.51 -2.72 19.52
CA ARG A 303 31.69 -1.80 20.66
C ARG A 303 32.98 -1.00 20.57
N GLN A 304 34.04 -1.60 20.02
CA GLN A 304 35.33 -0.92 19.86
C GLN A 304 35.28 0.17 18.80
N VAL A 305 34.49 -0.03 17.74
CA VAL A 305 34.38 0.91 16.62
C VAL A 305 33.39 2.03 16.92
N LEU A 306 32.21 1.72 17.45
CA LEU A 306 31.15 2.71 17.69
C LEU A 306 31.20 3.38 19.07
N GLY A 307 32.07 2.91 19.98
CA GLY A 307 32.13 3.37 21.38
C GLY A 307 30.92 2.96 22.24
N SER A 308 29.79 2.62 21.62
CA SER A 308 28.62 2.01 22.23
C SER A 308 27.96 1.06 21.22
N ALA A 309 27.53 -0.13 21.67
CA ALA A 309 26.77 -1.07 20.85
C ALA A 309 25.48 -1.43 21.59
N PRO A 310 24.36 -0.73 21.30
CA PRO A 310 23.09 -1.01 21.96
C PRO A 310 22.48 -2.35 21.51
N TYR A 311 22.89 -2.90 20.36
CA TYR A 311 22.42 -4.18 19.83
C TYR A 311 23.55 -4.96 19.14
N ASP A 312 23.52 -6.28 19.21
CA ASP A 312 24.54 -7.11 18.55
C ASP A 312 24.22 -7.34 17.07
N GLU A 313 22.93 -7.28 16.74
CA GLU A 313 22.38 -7.46 15.41
C GLU A 313 22.01 -6.15 14.71
N VAL A 314 22.16 -6.13 13.38
CA VAL A 314 21.71 -5.03 12.52
C VAL A 314 20.21 -5.08 12.32
N ILE A 315 19.65 -6.27 12.13
CA ILE A 315 18.20 -6.50 12.10
C ILE A 315 17.89 -7.70 12.96
N HIS A 316 17.09 -7.49 14.01
CA HIS A 316 16.61 -8.58 14.85
C HIS A 316 15.57 -9.43 14.12
N ARG A 317 15.61 -10.76 14.32
CA ARG A 317 14.68 -11.71 13.68
C ARG A 317 13.19 -11.35 13.84
N ASP A 318 12.80 -10.80 14.99
CA ASP A 318 11.40 -10.42 15.26
C ASP A 318 10.95 -9.17 14.46
N ASN A 319 11.93 -8.45 13.91
CA ASN A 319 11.74 -7.28 13.04
C ASN A 319 12.13 -7.58 11.60
N LEU A 320 12.25 -8.85 11.22
CA LEU A 320 12.59 -9.31 9.88
C LEU A 320 11.41 -10.10 9.30
N VAL A 321 11.10 -9.83 8.04
CA VAL A 321 10.00 -10.45 7.31
C VAL A 321 10.52 -10.91 5.97
N LEU A 322 10.34 -12.19 5.65
CA LEU A 322 10.62 -12.73 4.32
C LEU A 322 9.53 -12.25 3.35
N THR A 323 9.95 -11.80 2.16
CA THR A 323 9.06 -11.27 1.12
C THR A 323 8.91 -12.21 -0.07
N SER A 324 9.73 -13.26 -0.12
CA SER A 324 9.76 -14.33 -1.13
C SER A 324 9.76 -15.69 -0.46
#